data_AF-A0AA87XW12-F1
#
_entry.id   AF-A0AA87XW12-F1
#
_cell.length_a   1.000
_cell.length_b   1.000
_cell.length_c   1.000
_cell.angle_alpha   90.00
_cell.angle_beta   90.00
_cell.angle_gamma   90.00
#
_symmetry.space_group_name_H-M   'P 1'
#
loop_
_entity.id
_entity.type
_entity.pdbx_description
1 polymer ?
#
loop_
_entity_poly.entity_id
_entity_poly.type
_entity_poly.pdbx_seq_one_letter_code
_entity_poly.pdbx_strand_id
1 'polypeptide(L)'
;MIPFLCFHLAPQFYFPFSGAVSQAIDPDITWFQNVIRPGAGNARIERRAFEEVASYGKQLGLITEVLLEQATRADGEDSEAVRKLRAMQLQIEGIKAQEYGLADQALVARVIQALRNGGPELAVLARQTVPAIEPGPQPVEQP
;
A
#
# COMPACT_ATOMS: atom_id res chain seq x y z
N MET A 1 -12.88 -16.43 -53.82
CA MET A 1 -13.67 -16.00 -52.65
C MET A 1 -12.70 -15.40 -51.64
N ILE A 2 -13.00 -14.20 -51.17
CA ILE A 2 -12.03 -13.24 -50.61
C ILE A 2 -11.87 -13.50 -49.09
N PRO A 3 -10.70 -13.99 -48.60
CA PRO A 3 -10.52 -14.45 -47.22
C PRO A 3 -10.29 -13.32 -46.18
N PHE A 4 -10.26 -12.07 -46.61
CA PHE A 4 -9.93 -10.91 -45.76
C PHE A 4 -11.17 -10.27 -45.09
N LEU A 5 -12.39 -10.70 -45.46
CA LEU A 5 -13.63 -10.09 -44.98
C LEU A 5 -13.98 -10.44 -43.52
N CYS A 6 -13.37 -11.50 -42.95
CA CYS A 6 -13.68 -11.97 -41.60
C CYS A 6 -12.96 -11.19 -40.48
N PHE A 7 -11.99 -10.32 -40.79
CA PHE A 7 -11.24 -9.57 -39.77
C PHE A 7 -11.97 -8.30 -39.27
N HIS A 8 -13.05 -7.86 -39.92
CA HIS A 8 -13.74 -6.61 -39.59
C HIS A 8 -15.06 -6.77 -38.82
N LEU A 9 -15.51 -8.01 -38.56
CA LEU A 9 -16.78 -8.25 -37.87
C LEU A 9 -16.53 -8.72 -36.43
N ALA A 10 -16.41 -7.77 -35.51
CA ALA A 10 -16.43 -8.03 -34.06
C ALA A 10 -17.81 -7.65 -33.52
N PRO A 11 -18.82 -8.55 -33.54
CA PRO A 11 -20.12 -8.25 -32.95
C PRO A 11 -19.93 -8.08 -31.44
N GLN A 12 -20.15 -6.86 -30.96
CA GLN A 12 -20.12 -6.55 -29.54
C GLN A 12 -21.43 -7.06 -28.92
N PHE A 13 -21.41 -8.30 -28.44
CA PHE A 13 -22.52 -8.91 -27.72
C PHE A 13 -22.53 -8.39 -26.28
N TYR A 14 -23.49 -7.54 -25.94
CA TYR A 14 -23.77 -7.10 -24.58
C TYR A 14 -24.91 -7.94 -24.00
N PHE A 15 -24.62 -8.74 -22.98
CA PHE A 15 -25.66 -9.49 -22.25
C PHE A 15 -26.46 -8.54 -21.35
N PRO A 16 -27.78 -8.73 -21.18
CA PRO A 16 -28.68 -7.78 -20.51
C PRO A 16 -28.44 -7.58 -19.00
N PHE A 17 -27.35 -8.12 -18.46
CA PHE A 17 -26.89 -7.92 -17.07
C PHE A 17 -25.44 -7.41 -16.96
N SER A 18 -24.80 -7.00 -18.06
CA SER A 18 -23.41 -6.48 -18.06
C SER A 18 -23.33 -5.00 -17.66
N GLY A 19 -24.06 -4.60 -16.61
CA GLY A 19 -23.91 -3.27 -16.02
C GLY A 19 -22.49 -3.09 -15.48
N ALA A 20 -21.99 -1.84 -15.52
CA ALA A 20 -20.68 -1.49 -14.99
C ALA A 20 -20.56 -1.94 -13.53
N VAL A 21 -19.86 -3.04 -13.30
CA VAL A 21 -19.53 -3.53 -11.97
C VAL A 21 -18.53 -2.53 -11.39
N SER A 22 -19.00 -1.62 -10.53
CA SER A 22 -18.11 -0.89 -9.64
C SER A 22 -17.61 -1.88 -8.61
N GLN A 23 -16.50 -2.55 -8.92
CA GLN A 23 -15.77 -3.33 -7.94
C GLN A 23 -15.13 -2.34 -6.99
N ALA A 24 -15.67 -2.25 -5.77
CA ALA A 24 -14.89 -1.74 -4.65
C ALA A 24 -13.70 -2.71 -4.49
N ILE A 25 -12.53 -2.31 -4.97
CA ILE A 25 -11.29 -3.05 -4.73
C ILE A 25 -10.90 -2.75 -3.29
N ASP A 26 -11.57 -3.41 -2.36
CA ASP A 26 -11.01 -3.67 -1.05
C ASP A 26 -9.95 -4.77 -1.32
N PRO A 27 -8.65 -4.49 -1.20
CA PRO A 27 -7.63 -5.47 -1.58
C PRO A 27 -7.81 -6.70 -0.69
N ASP A 28 -8.17 -7.81 -1.31
CA ASP A 28 -8.32 -9.09 -0.64
C ASP A 28 -6.94 -9.56 -0.14
N ILE A 29 -6.62 -9.19 1.10
CA ILE A 29 -5.40 -9.58 1.81
C ILE A 29 -5.43 -11.06 2.26
N THR A 30 -6.40 -11.87 1.81
CA THR A 30 -6.43 -13.31 2.12
C THR A 30 -5.14 -14.03 1.75
N TRP A 31 -4.43 -13.61 0.70
CA TRP A 31 -3.13 -14.20 0.33
C TRP A 31 -2.06 -14.05 1.44
N PHE A 32 -2.12 -12.97 2.21
CA PHE A 32 -1.24 -12.73 3.37
C PHE A 32 -1.83 -13.34 4.66
N GLN A 33 -3.16 -13.35 4.81
CA GLN A 33 -3.84 -14.03 5.92
C GLN A 33 -3.64 -15.55 5.91
N ASN A 34 -3.51 -16.18 4.72
CA ASN A 34 -3.22 -17.60 4.57
C ASN A 34 -1.80 -18.01 5.02
N VAL A 35 -0.91 -17.04 5.27
CA VAL A 35 0.43 -17.27 5.86
C VAL A 35 0.37 -17.30 7.39
N ILE A 36 -0.65 -16.67 7.99
CA ILE A 36 -0.90 -16.72 9.43
C ILE A 36 -1.53 -18.08 9.74
N ARG A 37 -0.73 -19.01 10.27
CA ARG A 37 -1.20 -20.36 10.61
C ARG A 37 -2.48 -20.29 11.47
N PRO A 38 -3.48 -21.17 11.25
CA PRO A 38 -4.74 -21.20 12.01
C PRO A 38 -4.61 -21.46 13.52
N GLY A 39 -3.39 -21.62 14.05
CA GLY A 39 -3.10 -21.86 15.47
C GLY A 39 -2.64 -20.64 16.26
N ALA A 40 -2.67 -19.43 15.68
CA ALA A 40 -2.06 -18.23 16.28
C ALA A 40 -2.91 -17.49 17.32
N GLY A 41 -4.17 -17.87 17.54
CA GLY A 41 -5.06 -17.19 18.51
C GLY A 41 -6.41 -16.81 17.91
N ASN A 42 -7.11 -15.88 18.55
CA ASN A 42 -8.43 -15.43 18.09
C ASN A 42 -8.26 -14.48 16.89
N ALA A 43 -8.67 -14.92 15.70
CA ALA A 43 -8.52 -14.16 14.45
C ALA A 43 -9.09 -12.73 14.48
N ARG A 44 -10.17 -12.49 15.26
CA ARG A 44 -10.72 -11.14 15.42
C ARG A 44 -9.79 -10.23 16.22
N ILE A 45 -9.12 -10.79 17.23
CA ILE A 45 -8.15 -10.05 18.05
C ILE A 45 -6.92 -9.71 17.20
N GLU A 46 -6.40 -10.69 16.46
CA GLU A 46 -5.23 -10.50 15.58
C GLU A 46 -5.48 -9.43 14.50
N ARG A 47 -6.68 -9.44 13.89
CA ARG A 47 -7.05 -8.40 12.92
C ARG A 47 -7.05 -7.01 13.55
N ARG A 48 -7.70 -6.85 14.71
CA ARG A 48 -7.74 -5.56 15.40
C ARG A 48 -6.34 -5.10 15.82
N ALA A 49 -5.48 -6.01 16.28
CA ALA A 49 -4.09 -5.67 16.61
C ALA A 49 -3.30 -5.21 15.36
N PHE A 50 -3.48 -5.88 14.22
CA PHE A 50 -2.84 -5.52 12.96
C PHE A 50 -3.31 -4.16 12.41
N GLU A 51 -4.62 -3.91 12.45
CA GLU A 51 -5.24 -2.69 11.90
C GLU A 51 -5.07 -1.47 12.83
N GLU A 52 -5.34 -1.62 14.13
CA GLU A 52 -5.42 -0.50 15.06
C GLU A 52 -4.07 -0.16 15.73
N VAL A 53 -3.16 -1.13 15.89
CA VAL A 53 -1.91 -0.92 16.65
C VAL A 53 -0.72 -0.78 15.70
N ALA A 54 -0.37 -1.85 15.00
CA ALA A 54 0.75 -1.87 14.08
C ALA A 54 0.69 -3.08 13.17
N SER A 55 0.85 -2.86 11.86
CA SER A 55 1.11 -3.94 10.92
C SER A 55 2.40 -4.68 11.27
N TYR A 56 2.53 -5.95 10.89
CA TYR A 56 3.75 -6.72 11.16
C TYR A 56 5.01 -6.07 10.58
N GLY A 57 4.91 -5.38 9.43
CA GLY A 57 6.03 -4.61 8.88
C GLY A 57 6.48 -3.47 9.80
N LYS A 58 5.53 -2.77 10.44
CA LYS A 58 5.82 -1.72 11.43
C LYS A 58 6.42 -2.31 12.72
N GLN A 59 5.91 -3.46 13.18
CA GLN A 59 6.45 -4.16 14.35
C GLN A 59 7.90 -4.61 14.11
N LEU A 60 8.18 -5.25 12.97
CA LEU A 60 9.54 -5.69 12.60
C LEU A 60 10.50 -4.52 12.37
N GLY A 61 10.01 -3.42 11.79
CA GLY A 61 10.78 -2.18 11.64
C GLY A 61 11.23 -1.65 12.99
N LEU A 62 10.31 -1.52 13.96
CA LEU A 62 10.61 -1.05 15.31
C LEU A 62 11.62 -1.97 16.02
N ILE A 63 11.44 -3.29 15.94
CA ILE A 63 12.39 -4.25 16.53
C ILE A 63 13.78 -4.08 15.90
N THR A 64 13.84 -3.91 14.57
CA THR A 64 15.09 -3.70 13.84
C THR A 64 15.81 -2.43 14.30
N GLU A 65 15.06 -1.33 14.44
CA GLU A 65 15.59 -0.05 14.95
C GLU A 65 16.16 -0.21 16.36
N VAL A 66 15.40 -0.83 17.27
CA VAL A 66 15.84 -1.07 18.65
C VAL A 66 17.10 -1.95 18.68
N LEU A 67 17.16 -3.02 17.89
CA LEU A 67 18.33 -3.90 17.85
C LEU A 67 19.58 -3.18 17.31
N LEU A 68 19.42 -2.34 16.28
CA LEU A 68 20.53 -1.55 15.73
C LEU A 68 20.97 -0.44 16.69
N GLU A 69 20.03 0.19 17.40
CA GLU A 69 20.35 1.17 18.44
C GLU A 69 21.15 0.53 19.58
N GLN A 70 20.72 -0.64 20.07
CA GLN A 70 21.43 -1.39 21.09
C GLN A 70 22.82 -1.82 20.61
N ALA A 71 22.95 -2.28 19.36
CA ALA A 71 24.23 -2.62 18.78
C ALA A 71 25.18 -1.41 18.70
N THR A 72 24.65 -0.22 18.39
CA THR A 72 25.44 1.02 18.34
C THR A 72 25.95 1.45 19.72
N ARG A 73 25.24 1.09 20.80
CA ARG A 73 25.63 1.38 22.19
C ARG A 73 26.59 0.34 22.78
N ALA A 74 26.74 -0.82 22.15
CA ALA A 74 27.65 -1.85 22.60
C ALA A 74 29.09 -1.46 22.24
N ASP A 75 30.00 -1.52 23.20
CA ASP A 75 31.42 -1.29 22.94
C ASP A 75 32.00 -2.45 22.11
N GLY A 76 32.52 -2.14 20.91
CA GLY A 76 33.17 -3.11 20.03
C GLY A 76 32.88 -2.89 18.55
N GLU A 77 33.48 -3.72 17.69
CA GLU A 77 33.09 -3.77 16.28
C GLU A 77 31.73 -4.46 16.12
N ASP A 78 30.91 -3.93 15.21
CA ASP A 78 29.65 -4.57 14.81
C ASP A 78 29.89 -6.05 14.47
N SER A 79 29.05 -6.94 14.99
CA SER A 79 29.06 -8.32 14.53
C SER A 79 28.62 -8.39 13.05
N GLU A 80 28.97 -9.49 12.37
CA GLU A 80 28.50 -9.72 11.00
C GLU A 80 26.96 -9.69 10.90
N ALA A 81 26.26 -10.17 11.93
CA ALA A 81 24.81 -10.14 12.01
C ALA A 81 24.26 -8.70 12.05
N VAL A 82 24.88 -7.81 12.83
CA VAL A 82 24.49 -6.39 12.91
C VAL A 82 24.73 -5.69 11.57
N ARG A 83 25.87 -5.93 10.92
CA ARG A 83 26.14 -5.40 9.57
C ARG A 83 25.10 -5.86 8.56
N LYS A 84 24.73 -7.15 8.58
CA LYS A 84 23.67 -7.69 7.70
C LYS A 84 22.32 -7.06 7.99
N LEU A 85 21.97 -6.90 9.27
CA LEU A 85 20.71 -6.27 9.67
C LEU A 85 20.63 -4.82 9.18
N ARG A 86 21.72 -4.06 9.30
CA ARG A 86 21.83 -2.69 8.78
C ARG A 86 21.70 -2.64 7.26
N ALA A 87 22.37 -3.54 6.55
CA ALA A 87 22.28 -3.62 5.09
C ALA A 87 20.83 -3.94 4.64
N MET A 88 20.16 -4.90 5.29
CA MET A 88 18.77 -5.24 5.00
C MET A 88 17.83 -4.07 5.29
N GLN A 89 18.02 -3.36 6.41
CA GLN A 89 17.23 -2.15 6.72
C GLN A 89 17.38 -1.10 5.61
N LEU A 90 18.60 -0.81 5.16
CA LEU A 90 18.84 0.15 4.09
C LEU A 90 18.20 -0.26 2.76
N GLN A 91 18.25 -1.55 2.41
CA GLN A 91 17.60 -2.05 1.20
C GLN A 91 16.08 -1.90 1.26
N ILE A 92 15.48 -2.23 2.41
CA ILE A 92 14.04 -2.10 2.64
C ILE A 92 13.62 -0.63 2.54
N GLU A 93 14.36 0.29 3.15
CA GLU A 93 14.07 1.72 3.06
C GLU A 93 14.22 2.25 1.62
N GLY A 94 15.21 1.74 0.86
CA GLY A 94 15.35 2.05 -0.56
C GLY A 94 14.14 1.61 -1.39
N ILE A 95 13.63 0.40 -1.16
CA ILE A 95 12.43 -0.11 -1.84
C ILE A 95 11.21 0.75 -1.47
N LYS A 96 11.00 1.05 -0.18
CA LYS A 96 9.89 1.90 0.27
C LYS A 96 9.93 3.27 -0.40
N ALA A 97 11.09 3.92 -0.41
CA ALA A 97 11.24 5.24 -1.01
C ALA A 97 10.93 5.23 -2.52
N GLN A 98 11.36 4.19 -3.23
CA GLN A 98 11.06 4.01 -4.65
C GLN A 98 9.55 3.84 -4.88
N GLU A 99 8.92 2.94 -4.15
CA GLU A 99 7.49 2.63 -4.30
C GLU A 99 6.60 3.84 -3.95
N TYR A 100 6.93 4.57 -2.87
CA TYR A 100 6.22 5.82 -2.54
C TYR A 100 6.41 6.89 -3.62
N GLY A 101 7.63 7.05 -4.14
CA GLY A 101 7.88 7.99 -5.23
C GLY A 101 7.09 7.68 -6.51
N LEU A 102 6.95 6.40 -6.86
CA LEU A 102 6.12 5.97 -7.99
C LEU A 102 4.63 6.22 -7.73
N ALA A 103 4.15 5.90 -6.53
CA ALA A 103 2.77 6.12 -6.12
C ALA A 103 2.41 7.63 -6.15
N ASP A 104 3.31 8.48 -5.65
CA ASP A 104 3.13 9.93 -5.67
C ASP A 104 3.08 10.49 -7.09
N GLN A 105 3.97 10.05 -7.97
CA GLN A 105 3.96 10.45 -9.38
C GLN A 105 2.66 10.03 -10.07
N ALA A 106 2.19 8.80 -9.81
CA ALA A 106 0.92 8.31 -10.34
C ALA A 106 -0.27 9.11 -9.80
N LEU A 107 -0.27 9.47 -8.52
CA LEU A 107 -1.29 10.30 -7.90
C LEU A 107 -1.32 11.70 -8.53
N VAL A 108 -0.17 12.35 -8.66
CA VAL A 108 -0.04 13.67 -9.30
C VAL A 108 -0.54 13.62 -10.75
N ALA A 109 -0.16 12.60 -11.51
CA ALA A 109 -0.63 12.42 -12.89
C ALA A 109 -2.17 12.30 -12.95
N ARG A 110 -2.78 11.52 -12.05
CA ARG A 110 -4.24 11.40 -11.94
C ARG A 110 -4.91 12.72 -11.58
N VAL A 111 -4.34 13.50 -10.67
CA VAL A 111 -4.85 14.84 -10.32
C VAL A 111 -4.81 15.77 -11.53
N ILE A 112 -3.70 15.82 -12.25
CA ILE A 112 -3.55 16.65 -13.46
C ILE A 112 -4.57 16.24 -14.52
N GLN A 113 -4.78 14.95 -14.73
CA GLN A 113 -5.75 14.44 -15.71
C GLN A 113 -7.19 14.82 -15.32
N ALA A 114 -7.56 14.67 -14.05
CA ALA A 114 -8.87 15.07 -13.55
C ALA A 114 -9.11 16.58 -13.68
N LEU A 115 -8.09 17.41 -13.45
CA LEU A 115 -8.16 18.87 -13.65
C LEU A 115 -8.37 19.24 -15.13
N ARG A 116 -7.75 18.50 -16.06
CA ARG A 116 -7.91 18.71 -17.51
C ARG A 116 -9.28 18.28 -18.03
N ASN A 117 -9.82 17.19 -17.49
CA ASN A 117 -11.10 16.62 -17.92
C ASN A 117 -12.32 17.30 -17.27
N GLY A 118 -12.10 18.05 -16.18
CA GLY A 118 -13.11 18.87 -15.53
C GLY A 118 -14.02 18.15 -14.52
N GLY A 119 -15.01 18.90 -14.05
CA GLY A 119 -15.80 18.70 -12.82
C GLY A 119 -16.09 17.28 -12.30
N PRO A 120 -16.69 16.36 -13.08
CA PRO A 120 -17.12 15.07 -12.54
C PRO A 120 -15.95 14.17 -12.09
N GLU A 121 -14.84 14.14 -12.83
CA GLU A 121 -13.67 13.33 -12.48
C GLU A 121 -12.90 13.94 -11.31
N LEU A 122 -12.84 15.27 -11.24
CA LEU A 122 -12.27 16.01 -10.11
C LEU A 122 -13.07 15.77 -8.82
N ALA A 123 -14.41 15.74 -8.91
CA ALA A 123 -15.28 15.49 -7.76
C ALA A 123 -15.18 14.05 -7.24
N VAL A 124 -14.91 13.08 -8.12
CA VAL A 124 -14.64 11.69 -7.72
C VAL A 124 -13.27 11.58 -7.04
N LEU A 125 -12.24 12.18 -7.64
CA LEU A 125 -10.89 12.15 -7.07
C LEU A 125 -10.83 12.83 -5.70
N ALA A 126 -11.47 13.99 -5.53
CA ALA A 126 -11.54 14.71 -4.26
C ALA A 126 -12.20 13.87 -3.15
N ARG A 127 -13.28 13.13 -3.44
CA ARG A 127 -13.92 12.26 -2.44
C ARG A 127 -13.02 11.11 -1.99
N GLN A 128 -12.11 10.66 -2.84
CA GLN A 128 -11.20 9.57 -2.54
C GLN A 128 -9.97 10.04 -1.76
N THR A 129 -9.49 11.27 -2.00
CA THR A 129 -8.26 11.78 -1.38
C THR A 129 -8.50 12.59 -0.11
N VAL A 130 -9.61 13.31 0.01
CA VAL A 130 -9.94 14.12 1.20
C VAL A 130 -9.92 13.33 2.53
N PRO A 131 -10.43 12.09 2.62
CA PRO A 131 -10.37 11.31 3.86
C PRO A 131 -8.95 10.94 4.30
N ALA A 132 -7.99 10.94 3.37
CA ALA A 132 -6.58 10.66 3.65
C ALA A 132 -5.77 11.91 4.03
N ILE A 133 -6.37 13.12 3.92
CA ILE A 133 -5.78 14.41 4.28
C ILE A 133 -6.38 14.87 5.63
N GLU A 134 -6.62 13.94 6.56
CA GLU A 134 -6.85 14.30 7.96
C GLU A 134 -5.54 14.89 8.51
N PRO A 135 -5.56 16.08 9.14
CA PRO A 135 -4.36 16.62 9.75
C PRO A 135 -3.89 15.66 10.83
N GLY A 136 -2.64 15.22 10.76
CA GLY A 136 -1.98 14.50 11.85
C GLY A 136 -2.14 15.26 13.18
N PRO A 137 -2.05 14.57 14.33
CA PRO A 137 -2.34 15.16 15.64
C PRO A 137 -1.59 16.49 15.81
N GLN A 138 -2.36 17.56 16.05
CA GLN A 138 -1.83 18.90 16.33
C GLN A 138 -0.77 18.80 17.44
N PRO A 139 0.36 19.52 17.34
CA PRO A 139 1.33 19.58 18.42
C PRO A 139 0.62 20.09 19.68
N VAL A 140 0.64 19.30 20.75
CA VAL A 140 0.19 19.74 22.06
C VAL A 140 1.17 20.85 22.48
N GLU A 141 0.75 22.10 22.37
CA GLU A 141 1.43 23.22 23.03
C GLU A 141 1.45 22.90 24.53
N GLN A 142 2.65 22.59 25.04
CA GLN A 142 2.87 22.48 26.47
C GLN A 142 2.98 23.90 27.05
N PRO A 143 2.43 24.14 28.26
CA PRO A 143 2.35 25.46 28.87
C PRO A 143 3.71 26.05 29.28
#